data_AF-F9W1N1-F1
#
_entry.id   AF-F9W1N1-F1
#
_cell.length_a   1.000
_cell.length_b   1.000
_cell.length_c   1.000
_cell.angle_alpha   90.00
_cell.angle_beta   90.00
_cell.angle_gamma   90.00
#
_symmetry.space_group_name_H-M   'P 1'
#
loop_
_entity.id
_entity.type
_entity.pdbx_description
1 polymer ?
#
loop_
_entity_poly.entity_id
_entity_poly.type
_entity_poly.pdbx_seq_one_letter_code
_entity_poly.pdbx_strand_id
1 'polypeptide(L)'
;MVRETTGIAAYNAGEWQESATELRAARRITGNNALLPLIADCERGLGRPERAVEIARGDEGRALTGEEATEMRIVEAGARIDLGEPEKAVVTLQAENLKPGQVGTGPARLFYAYASALYASGRRDEAITWFMNAAAADIDDVTDAEFRLTELANDDTPVGNGEPDVDGVDVLADSAVSEVPAASEQAKPEVVTAEPVTAEPAPAETSAIPESVAAPEPVAAPEPVSAPEPIAAPEPVTAPERVASSEPADTDTIDSLEGTADLSATSSYIEEGSTGSQALVDRYDALLLDLDGTVFAGHQALPNAVDTLDRLDIPRFFVTNNASRRPAEVAAHLRELGFDATDDLVVTSAQSGARLLSEHLPPGSRALVIGTDGLAQEVREVGIGVTRSADDRPAAVIQGHSTDTGWAQLSEAALAIRAGALWVATNVDATLPSERGLLVGNGSMVAALRNATGKEPLVAGKPAAPLMADAIARAAANSPLVVGDRLDTDIEGAHAVGIESALVLTGVSTVTDLLAAPPEQRPTYVIEDLAGVFDEIDAVRVADQPGWTVSVEASTVTVSGSGDVIGLVPALAAATWAAVDAGTADPEELRIRAEGPARDKLASLGVTLVG
;
A
#
# COMPACT_ATOMS: atom_id res chain seq x y z
N MET A 1 -31.67 -17.57 13.29
CA MET A 1 -30.22 -17.84 13.25
C MET A 1 -29.73 -18.17 11.84
N VAL A 2 -29.87 -19.40 11.28
CA VAL A 2 -29.28 -19.71 9.95
C VAL A 2 -29.64 -18.69 8.86
N ARG A 3 -30.94 -18.43 8.63
CA ARG A 3 -31.38 -17.46 7.61
C ARG A 3 -30.95 -16.02 7.89
N GLU A 4 -30.87 -15.64 9.15
CA GLU A 4 -30.43 -14.30 9.56
C GLU A 4 -28.94 -14.13 9.27
N THR A 5 -28.13 -15.11 9.67
CA THR A 5 -26.69 -15.15 9.37
C THR A 5 -26.43 -15.20 7.87
N THR A 6 -27.17 -16.01 7.11
CA THR A 6 -27.08 -16.03 5.64
C THR A 6 -27.46 -14.66 5.05
N GLY A 7 -28.53 -14.04 5.53
CA GLY A 7 -28.94 -12.72 5.07
C GLY A 7 -27.92 -11.62 5.36
N ILE A 8 -27.29 -11.63 6.54
CA ILE A 8 -26.21 -10.69 6.90
C ILE A 8 -24.92 -10.97 6.10
N ALA A 9 -24.59 -12.25 5.85
CA ALA A 9 -23.43 -12.59 5.02
C ALA A 9 -23.63 -12.11 3.57
N ALA A 10 -24.81 -12.36 2.99
CA ALA A 10 -25.17 -11.86 1.67
C ALA A 10 -25.20 -10.32 1.62
N TYR A 11 -25.62 -9.67 2.71
CA TYR A 11 -25.59 -8.21 2.85
C TYR A 11 -24.15 -7.68 2.70
N ASN A 12 -23.22 -8.26 3.45
CA ASN A 12 -21.80 -7.87 3.43
C ASN A 12 -21.12 -8.20 2.09
N ALA A 13 -21.65 -9.16 1.33
CA ALA A 13 -21.19 -9.51 -0.01
C ALA A 13 -21.79 -8.63 -1.12
N GLY A 14 -22.71 -7.71 -0.79
CA GLY A 14 -23.42 -6.88 -1.77
C GLY A 14 -24.49 -7.62 -2.58
N GLU A 15 -24.89 -8.82 -2.15
CA GLU A 15 -25.91 -9.64 -2.81
C GLU A 15 -27.31 -9.22 -2.34
N TRP A 16 -27.70 -7.99 -2.67
CA TRP A 16 -28.88 -7.30 -2.11
C TRP A 16 -30.19 -8.10 -2.26
N GLN A 17 -30.37 -8.79 -3.39
CA GLN A 17 -31.58 -9.58 -3.66
C GLN A 17 -31.68 -10.82 -2.75
N GLU A 18 -30.55 -11.51 -2.55
CA GLU A 18 -30.48 -12.69 -1.67
C GLU A 18 -30.59 -12.27 -0.21
N SER A 19 -29.84 -11.24 0.18
CA SER A 19 -29.91 -10.66 1.52
C SER A 19 -31.33 -10.24 1.90
N ALA A 20 -32.01 -9.45 1.05
CA ALA A 20 -33.38 -9.02 1.32
C ALA A 20 -34.35 -10.20 1.46
N THR A 21 -34.15 -11.27 0.68
CA THR A 21 -34.98 -12.47 0.73
C THR A 21 -34.82 -13.19 2.06
N GLU A 22 -33.58 -13.42 2.47
CA GLU A 22 -33.24 -14.15 3.69
C GLU A 22 -33.54 -13.34 4.95
N LEU A 23 -33.25 -12.03 4.97
CA LEU A 23 -33.57 -11.15 6.10
C LEU A 23 -35.08 -11.02 6.32
N ARG A 24 -35.88 -10.92 5.24
CA ARG A 24 -37.35 -10.93 5.35
C ARG A 24 -37.88 -12.27 5.85
N ALA A 25 -37.30 -13.38 5.40
CA ALA A 25 -37.67 -14.70 5.88
C ALA A 25 -37.32 -14.86 7.36
N ALA A 26 -36.12 -14.45 7.78
CA ALA A 26 -35.69 -14.42 9.17
C ALA A 26 -36.64 -13.57 10.02
N ARG A 27 -36.96 -12.35 9.59
CA ARG A 27 -37.88 -11.44 10.28
C ARG A 27 -39.29 -12.02 10.42
N ARG A 28 -39.84 -12.69 9.39
CA ARG A 28 -41.16 -13.36 9.50
C ARG A 28 -41.16 -14.49 10.54
N ILE A 29 -40.03 -15.17 10.69
CA ILE A 29 -39.88 -16.29 11.63
C ILE A 29 -39.70 -15.79 13.06
N THR A 30 -38.85 -14.77 13.27
CA THR A 30 -38.44 -14.33 14.60
C THR A 30 -39.25 -13.15 15.13
N GLY A 31 -39.92 -12.40 14.26
CA GLY A 31 -40.51 -11.11 14.59
C GLY A 31 -39.47 -10.02 14.90
N ASN A 32 -38.18 -10.26 14.63
CA ASN A 32 -37.11 -9.32 14.99
C ASN A 32 -37.11 -8.11 14.06
N ASN A 33 -37.62 -6.97 14.55
CA ASN A 33 -37.63 -5.72 13.80
C ASN A 33 -36.25 -5.04 13.70
N ALA A 34 -35.24 -5.48 14.47
CA ALA A 34 -33.88 -4.97 14.35
C ALA A 34 -33.24 -5.24 12.96
N LEU A 35 -33.82 -6.16 12.18
CA LEU A 35 -33.38 -6.44 10.80
C LEU A 35 -33.92 -5.42 9.78
N LEU A 36 -34.85 -4.54 10.17
CA LEU A 36 -35.49 -3.60 9.25
C LEU A 36 -34.52 -2.62 8.56
N PRO A 37 -33.50 -2.04 9.24
CA PRO A 37 -32.53 -1.16 8.57
C PRO A 37 -31.81 -1.86 7.42
N LEU A 38 -31.31 -3.09 7.63
CA LEU A 38 -30.63 -3.86 6.58
C LEU A 38 -31.59 -4.22 5.43
N ILE A 39 -32.85 -4.55 5.73
CA ILE A 39 -33.86 -4.82 4.70
C ILE A 39 -34.16 -3.55 3.89
N ALA A 40 -34.26 -2.39 4.54
CA ALA A 40 -34.46 -1.12 3.86
C ALA A 40 -33.24 -0.76 2.98
N ASP A 41 -32.03 -0.99 3.47
CA ASP A 41 -30.81 -0.69 2.71
C ASP A 41 -30.63 -1.63 1.52
N CYS A 42 -31.04 -2.90 1.63
CA CYS A 42 -31.10 -3.80 0.48
C CYS A 42 -32.06 -3.29 -0.60
N GLU A 43 -33.22 -2.72 -0.22
CA GLU A 43 -34.14 -2.15 -1.22
C GLU A 43 -33.54 -0.93 -1.90
N ARG A 44 -32.82 -0.08 -1.15
CA ARG A 44 -32.03 1.01 -1.71
C ARG A 44 -30.97 0.49 -2.69
N GLY A 45 -30.18 -0.52 -2.30
CA GLY A 45 -29.16 -1.16 -3.15
C GLY A 45 -29.71 -1.87 -4.40
N LEU A 46 -31.00 -2.27 -4.39
CA LEU A 46 -31.72 -2.78 -5.56
C LEU A 46 -32.30 -1.68 -6.46
N GLY A 47 -31.98 -0.40 -6.21
CA GLY A 47 -32.48 0.74 -6.95
C GLY A 47 -33.94 1.08 -6.64
N ARG A 48 -34.41 0.79 -5.42
CA ARG A 48 -35.78 1.10 -4.94
C ARG A 48 -35.76 1.98 -3.68
N PRO A 49 -35.14 3.17 -3.73
CA PRO A 49 -35.00 4.04 -2.56
C PRO A 49 -36.36 4.48 -1.97
N GLU A 50 -37.43 4.57 -2.77
CA GLU A 50 -38.78 4.86 -2.27
C GLU A 50 -39.24 3.80 -1.27
N ARG A 51 -38.90 2.53 -1.54
CA ARG A 51 -39.29 1.42 -0.67
C ARG A 51 -38.52 1.44 0.65
N ALA A 52 -37.27 1.88 0.64
CA ALA A 52 -36.49 2.09 1.86
C ALA A 52 -37.14 3.18 2.74
N VAL A 53 -37.55 4.31 2.14
CA VAL A 53 -38.27 5.39 2.84
C VAL A 53 -39.62 4.93 3.39
N GLU A 54 -40.37 4.12 2.64
CA GLU A 54 -41.63 3.51 3.12
C GLU A 54 -41.42 2.61 4.33
N ILE A 55 -40.38 1.77 4.33
CA ILE A 55 -40.04 0.90 5.45
C ILE A 55 -39.68 1.72 6.68
N ALA A 56 -38.83 2.74 6.53
CA ALA A 56 -38.43 3.63 7.62
C ALA A 56 -39.61 4.37 8.25
N ARG A 57 -40.56 4.82 7.42
CA ARG A 57 -41.74 5.58 7.86
C ARG A 57 -42.92 4.73 8.33
N GLY A 58 -42.87 3.42 8.13
CA GLY A 58 -43.89 2.49 8.62
C GLY A 58 -43.92 2.41 10.15
N ASP A 59 -45.01 1.89 10.71
CA ASP A 59 -45.20 1.80 12.16
C ASP A 59 -44.06 1.04 12.86
N GLU A 60 -43.58 -0.03 12.23
CA GLU A 60 -42.49 -0.86 12.77
C GLU A 60 -41.11 -0.17 12.66
N GLY A 61 -40.88 0.61 11.61
CA GLY A 61 -39.66 1.41 11.44
C GLY A 61 -39.60 2.56 12.44
N ARG A 62 -40.73 3.24 12.67
CA ARG A 62 -40.86 4.30 13.69
C ARG A 62 -40.80 3.78 15.12
N ALA A 63 -41.12 2.51 15.34
CA ALA A 63 -41.06 1.87 16.65
C ALA A 63 -39.64 1.42 17.04
N LEU A 64 -38.66 1.49 16.14
CA LEU A 64 -37.26 1.21 16.48
C LEU A 64 -36.75 2.19 17.54
N THR A 65 -35.86 1.72 18.41
CA THR A 65 -35.18 2.55 19.42
C THR A 65 -33.69 2.26 19.39
N GLY A 66 -32.88 3.07 20.08
CA GLY A 66 -31.45 2.83 20.19
C GLY A 66 -30.71 2.84 18.85
N GLU A 67 -29.73 1.95 18.71
CA GLU A 67 -28.84 1.85 17.55
C GLU A 67 -29.59 1.49 16.27
N GLU A 68 -30.61 0.63 16.36
CA GLU A 68 -31.43 0.25 15.21
C GLU A 68 -32.20 1.43 14.62
N ALA A 69 -32.65 2.37 15.47
CA ALA A 69 -33.30 3.59 15.03
C ALA A 69 -32.29 4.55 14.36
N THR A 70 -31.07 4.64 14.89
CA THR A 70 -30.00 5.43 14.27
C THR A 70 -29.66 4.89 12.88
N GLU A 71 -29.45 3.58 12.76
CA GLU A 71 -29.19 2.92 11.48
C GLU A 71 -30.35 3.09 10.49
N MET A 72 -31.60 2.97 10.94
CA MET A 72 -32.77 3.21 10.07
C MET A 72 -32.77 4.65 9.50
N ARG A 73 -32.36 5.65 10.29
CA ARG A 73 -32.31 7.04 9.82
C ARG A 73 -31.16 7.29 8.86
N ILE A 74 -30.01 6.65 9.07
CA ILE A 74 -28.89 6.69 8.12
C ILE A 74 -29.36 6.14 6.77
N VAL A 75 -30.04 4.98 6.77
CA VAL A 75 -30.59 4.37 5.56
C VAL A 75 -31.67 5.24 4.91
N GLU A 76 -32.61 5.80 5.69
CA GLU A 76 -33.64 6.72 5.16
C GLU A 76 -32.99 7.97 4.53
N ALA A 77 -31.97 8.54 5.16
CA ALA A 77 -31.26 9.69 4.63
C ALA A 77 -30.52 9.38 3.33
N GLY A 78 -29.84 8.23 3.25
CA GLY A 78 -29.23 7.76 2.00
C GLY A 78 -30.27 7.60 0.88
N ALA A 79 -31.40 6.96 1.17
CA ALA A 79 -32.48 6.80 0.20
C ALA A 79 -33.08 8.13 -0.26
N ARG A 80 -33.13 9.15 0.61
CA ARG A 80 -33.55 10.51 0.24
C ARG A 80 -32.56 11.19 -0.69
N ILE A 81 -31.26 11.02 -0.48
CA ILE A 81 -30.23 11.53 -1.38
C ILE A 81 -30.37 10.88 -2.76
N ASP A 82 -30.57 9.55 -2.81
CA ASP A 82 -30.79 8.81 -4.07
C ASP A 82 -32.04 9.30 -4.84
N LEU A 83 -33.05 9.80 -4.12
CA LEU A 83 -34.26 10.41 -4.68
C LEU A 83 -34.10 11.89 -5.09
N GLY A 84 -32.91 12.47 -4.90
CA GLY A 84 -32.68 13.90 -5.14
C GLY A 84 -33.36 14.82 -4.11
N GLU A 85 -33.53 14.35 -2.87
CA GLU A 85 -34.14 15.09 -1.75
C GLU A 85 -33.15 15.36 -0.58
N PRO A 86 -31.97 15.96 -0.82
CA PRO A 86 -30.91 16.06 0.19
C PRO A 86 -31.29 16.93 1.39
N GLU A 87 -32.10 17.96 1.24
CA GLU A 87 -32.57 18.78 2.37
C GLU A 87 -33.44 17.97 3.33
N LYS A 88 -34.23 17.02 2.81
CA LYS A 88 -35.02 16.12 3.65
C LYS A 88 -34.12 15.10 4.36
N ALA A 89 -33.02 14.68 3.74
CA ALA A 89 -32.01 13.81 4.36
C ALA A 89 -31.36 14.49 5.58
N VAL A 90 -30.98 15.76 5.43
CA VAL A 90 -30.49 16.60 6.53
C VAL A 90 -31.50 16.63 7.68
N VAL A 91 -32.78 16.91 7.40
CA VAL A 91 -33.84 16.97 8.43
C VAL A 91 -34.04 15.60 9.11
N THR A 92 -33.98 14.50 8.37
CA THR A 92 -34.08 13.13 8.93
C THR A 92 -32.97 12.87 9.96
N LEU A 93 -31.74 13.31 9.68
CA LEU A 93 -30.58 13.08 10.55
C LEU A 93 -30.46 14.09 11.70
N GLN A 94 -30.94 15.33 11.53
CA GLN A 94 -30.97 16.33 12.60
C GLN A 94 -31.85 15.95 13.80
N ALA A 95 -32.79 15.01 13.60
CA ALA A 95 -33.62 14.49 14.68
C ALA A 95 -32.84 13.66 15.70
N GLU A 96 -31.57 13.32 15.41
CA GLU A 96 -30.69 12.57 16.29
C GLU A 96 -29.77 13.44 17.14
N ASN A 97 -29.17 12.82 18.15
CA ASN A 97 -28.24 13.49 19.04
C ASN A 97 -26.86 13.72 18.38
N LEU A 98 -26.78 14.72 17.49
CA LEU A 98 -25.57 15.17 16.82
C LEU A 98 -24.69 16.00 17.78
N LYS A 99 -23.96 15.35 18.69
CA LYS A 99 -23.02 16.02 19.61
C LYS A 99 -21.57 15.78 19.20
N PRO A 100 -20.82 16.81 18.78
CA PRO A 100 -19.38 16.71 18.58
C PRO A 100 -18.65 16.17 19.82
N GLY A 101 -17.57 15.43 19.60
CA GLY A 101 -16.76 14.80 20.66
C GLY A 101 -17.25 13.42 21.13
N GLN A 102 -18.36 12.90 20.57
CA GLN A 102 -18.68 11.48 20.70
C GLN A 102 -17.76 10.65 19.81
N VAL A 103 -17.35 9.47 20.30
CA VAL A 103 -16.43 8.55 19.60
C VAL A 103 -17.04 7.14 19.49
N GLY A 104 -16.60 6.38 18.50
CA GLY A 104 -17.04 5.01 18.19
C GLY A 104 -17.82 4.90 16.88
N THR A 105 -18.02 3.66 16.44
CA THR A 105 -18.65 3.30 15.15
C THR A 105 -19.98 4.00 14.88
N GLY A 106 -20.90 4.04 15.86
CA GLY A 106 -22.23 4.64 15.70
C GLY A 106 -22.19 6.15 15.43
N PRO A 107 -21.56 6.96 16.32
CA PRO A 107 -21.33 8.38 16.07
C PRO A 107 -20.59 8.66 14.75
N ALA A 108 -19.53 7.91 14.42
CA ALA A 108 -18.77 8.08 13.19
C ALA A 108 -19.67 7.96 11.94
N ARG A 109 -20.43 6.87 11.84
CA ARG A 109 -21.36 6.62 10.72
C ARG A 109 -22.49 7.65 10.65
N LEU A 110 -23.02 8.07 11.81
CA LEU A 110 -24.06 9.10 11.87
C LEU A 110 -23.54 10.47 11.38
N PHE A 111 -22.36 10.88 11.86
CA PHE A 111 -21.74 12.15 11.46
C PHE A 111 -21.36 12.15 9.99
N TYR A 112 -20.83 11.03 9.48
CA TYR A 112 -20.53 10.87 8.06
C TYR A 112 -21.78 10.98 7.19
N ALA A 113 -22.86 10.29 7.55
CA ALA A 113 -24.13 10.36 6.81
C ALA A 113 -24.71 11.79 6.82
N TYR A 114 -24.56 12.50 7.95
CA TYR A 114 -25.02 13.88 8.07
C TYR A 114 -24.17 14.85 7.23
N ALA A 115 -22.85 14.68 7.24
CA ALA A 115 -21.93 15.44 6.40
C ALA A 115 -22.23 15.23 4.91
N SER A 116 -22.46 13.98 4.51
CA SER A 116 -22.85 13.62 3.13
C SER A 116 -24.17 14.27 2.72
N ALA A 117 -25.17 14.29 3.60
CA ALA A 117 -26.45 14.97 3.34
C ALA A 117 -26.29 16.49 3.23
N LEU A 118 -25.47 17.11 4.08
CA LEU A 118 -25.14 18.54 4.00
C LEU A 118 -24.46 18.86 2.67
N TYR A 119 -23.47 18.06 2.27
CA TYR A 119 -22.76 18.24 1.00
C TYR A 119 -23.71 18.13 -0.20
N ALA A 120 -24.54 17.08 -0.23
CA ALA A 120 -25.53 16.88 -1.29
C ALA A 120 -26.58 18.02 -1.36
N SER A 121 -26.85 18.71 -0.25
CA SER A 121 -27.71 19.90 -0.20
C SER A 121 -27.01 21.22 -0.56
N GLY A 122 -25.73 21.16 -0.97
CA GLY A 122 -24.92 22.32 -1.32
C GLY A 122 -24.37 23.11 -0.12
N ARG A 123 -24.47 22.58 1.11
CA ARG A 123 -23.98 23.20 2.34
C ARG A 123 -22.55 22.76 2.65
N ARG A 124 -21.63 23.07 1.74
CA ARG A 124 -20.24 22.56 1.74
C ARG A 124 -19.49 22.85 3.05
N ASP A 125 -19.49 24.07 3.54
CA ASP A 125 -18.71 24.45 4.75
C ASP A 125 -19.18 23.67 6.00
N GLU A 126 -20.49 23.46 6.10
CA GLU A 126 -21.07 22.65 7.17
C GLU A 126 -20.75 21.17 6.97
N ALA A 127 -20.75 20.67 5.73
CA ALA A 127 -20.34 19.31 5.43
C ALA A 127 -18.88 19.05 5.83
N ILE A 128 -17.96 19.97 5.52
CA ILE A 128 -16.55 19.88 5.94
C ILE A 128 -16.46 19.77 7.46
N THR A 129 -17.16 20.65 8.18
CA THR A 129 -17.19 20.62 9.65
C THR A 129 -17.67 19.26 10.18
N TRP A 130 -18.70 18.69 9.56
CA TRP A 130 -19.26 17.41 9.98
C TRP A 130 -18.44 16.19 9.53
N PHE A 131 -17.71 16.28 8.42
CA PHE A 131 -16.71 15.27 8.04
C PHE A 131 -15.52 15.27 9.01
N MET A 132 -15.08 16.44 9.51
CA MET A 132 -14.07 16.51 10.58
C MET A 132 -14.58 15.85 11.87
N ASN A 133 -15.84 16.08 12.23
CA ASN A 133 -16.45 15.41 13.38
C ASN A 133 -16.59 13.90 13.17
N ALA A 134 -16.89 13.46 11.94
CA ALA A 134 -16.95 12.04 11.59
C ALA A 134 -15.57 11.39 11.73
N ALA A 135 -14.53 11.97 11.14
CA ALA A 135 -13.14 11.51 11.27
C ALA A 135 -12.70 11.44 12.74
N ALA A 136 -12.95 12.49 13.52
CA ALA A 136 -12.60 12.52 14.94
C ALA A 136 -13.36 11.47 15.79
N ALA A 137 -14.55 11.06 15.35
CA ALA A 137 -15.33 10.03 16.03
C ALA A 137 -14.91 8.61 15.63
N ASP A 138 -14.21 8.44 14.50
CA ASP A 138 -13.96 7.17 13.83
C ASP A 138 -12.69 6.47 14.31
N ILE A 139 -12.73 6.03 15.57
CA ILE A 139 -11.62 5.31 16.20
C ILE A 139 -11.37 3.90 15.62
N ASP A 140 -12.33 3.37 14.85
CA ASP A 140 -12.31 2.01 14.30
C ASP A 140 -12.10 1.99 12.78
N ASP A 141 -11.89 3.17 12.16
CA ASP A 141 -11.68 3.38 10.72
C ASP A 141 -12.80 2.74 9.86
N VAL A 142 -14.05 3.00 10.23
CA VAL A 142 -15.25 2.44 9.58
C VAL A 142 -15.86 3.35 8.51
N THR A 143 -15.34 4.56 8.34
CA THR A 143 -15.75 5.57 7.36
C THR A 143 -14.55 6.19 6.66
N ASP A 144 -14.73 6.64 5.41
CA ASP A 144 -13.72 7.35 4.63
C ASP A 144 -13.77 8.88 4.86
N ALA A 145 -14.14 9.33 6.07
CA ALA A 145 -14.38 10.74 6.38
C ALA A 145 -13.15 11.63 6.10
N GLU A 146 -11.95 11.14 6.41
CA GLU A 146 -10.69 11.85 6.18
C GLU A 146 -10.41 12.03 4.68
N PHE A 147 -10.68 11.02 3.87
CA PHE A 147 -10.57 11.11 2.41
C PHE A 147 -11.54 12.15 1.84
N ARG A 148 -12.78 12.17 2.33
CA ARG A 148 -13.78 13.17 1.93
C ARG A 148 -13.35 14.60 2.26
N LEU A 149 -12.67 14.82 3.38
CA LEU A 149 -12.12 16.14 3.71
C LEU A 149 -11.06 16.58 2.72
N THR A 150 -10.18 15.66 2.32
CA THR A 150 -9.13 15.91 1.33
C THR A 150 -9.71 16.21 -0.06
N GLU A 151 -10.70 15.43 -0.51
CA GLU A 151 -11.43 15.71 -1.75
C GLU A 151 -12.05 17.12 -1.72
N LEU A 152 -12.74 17.44 -0.63
CA LEU A 152 -13.39 18.74 -0.48
C LEU A 152 -12.38 19.87 -0.44
N ALA A 153 -11.20 19.71 0.17
CA ALA A 153 -10.17 20.74 0.18
C ALA A 153 -9.58 21.05 -1.21
N ASN A 154 -9.58 20.06 -2.12
CA ASN A 154 -9.03 20.20 -3.47
C ASN A 154 -9.95 20.95 -4.45
N ASP A 155 -11.27 20.99 -4.18
CA ASP A 155 -12.27 21.72 -4.98
C ASP A 155 -12.14 23.26 -4.93
N ASP A 156 -11.27 23.82 -4.06
CA ASP A 156 -11.03 25.27 -3.95
C ASP A 156 -10.01 25.82 -4.97
N THR A 157 -9.53 25.02 -5.94
CA THR A 157 -8.71 25.54 -7.04
C THR A 157 -9.60 26.12 -8.15
N PRO A 158 -9.63 27.45 -8.36
CA PRO A 158 -10.37 28.00 -9.49
C PRO A 158 -9.63 27.58 -10.76
N VAL A 159 -10.29 26.80 -11.63
CA VAL A 159 -9.83 26.57 -13.00
C VAL A 159 -9.95 27.88 -13.78
N GLY A 160 -8.98 28.77 -13.61
CA GLY A 160 -8.85 30.03 -14.32
C GLY A 160 -8.10 29.83 -15.63
N ASN A 161 -8.82 29.71 -16.73
CA ASN A 161 -8.27 29.96 -18.06
C ASN A 161 -7.96 31.46 -18.21
N GLY A 162 -6.69 31.84 -18.29
CA GLY A 162 -6.27 33.20 -18.68
C GLY A 162 -4.87 33.57 -18.20
N GLU A 163 -4.00 33.93 -19.14
CA GLU A 163 -2.58 34.31 -19.02
C GLU A 163 -2.28 35.40 -17.95
N PRO A 164 -1.01 35.50 -17.46
CA PRO A 164 -0.66 36.35 -16.34
C PRO A 164 -0.45 37.80 -16.78
N ASP A 165 -0.90 38.74 -15.95
CA ASP A 165 -0.42 40.12 -16.00
C ASP A 165 0.20 40.49 -14.66
N VAL A 166 1.41 41.01 -14.76
CA VAL A 166 2.29 41.43 -13.68
C VAL A 166 1.87 42.82 -13.22
N ASP A 167 1.64 43.00 -11.92
CA ASP A 167 2.06 44.22 -11.23
C ASP A 167 2.04 44.02 -9.71
N GLY A 168 3.16 44.37 -9.09
CA GLY A 168 3.41 44.16 -7.67
C GLY A 168 2.66 45.14 -6.77
N VAL A 169 2.35 44.67 -5.56
CA VAL A 169 2.28 45.56 -4.39
C VAL A 169 2.93 44.84 -3.20
N ASP A 170 3.98 45.48 -2.74
CA ASP A 170 4.73 45.25 -1.51
C ASP A 170 3.84 45.55 -0.30
N VAL A 171 3.67 44.60 0.65
CA VAL A 171 3.26 44.96 2.02
C VAL A 171 3.99 44.09 3.04
N LEU A 172 4.75 44.79 3.87
CA LEU A 172 5.58 44.36 4.97
C LEU A 172 4.80 43.73 6.14
N ALA A 173 5.53 42.86 6.85
CA ALA A 173 5.41 42.41 8.23
C ALA A 173 4.52 43.25 9.19
N ASP A 174 3.80 42.61 10.11
CA ASP A 174 4.34 42.17 11.40
C ASP A 174 3.21 41.64 12.33
N SER A 175 3.57 40.67 13.17
CA SER A 175 3.07 40.34 14.52
C SER A 175 1.60 40.60 14.91
N ALA A 176 0.94 39.57 15.45
CA ALA A 176 0.67 39.51 16.90
C ALA A 176 -0.16 38.27 17.29
N VAL A 177 0.40 37.55 18.27
CA VAL A 177 -0.27 36.62 19.17
C VAL A 177 -1.44 37.31 19.87
N SER A 178 -2.60 36.66 19.99
CA SER A 178 -3.49 36.94 21.13
C SER A 178 -4.46 35.82 21.46
N GLU A 179 -4.69 35.72 22.76
CA GLU A 179 -5.28 34.65 23.54
C GLU A 179 -6.82 34.53 23.43
N VAL A 180 -7.29 33.36 23.85
CA VAL A 180 -8.67 32.98 24.14
C VAL A 180 -9.29 33.86 25.24
N PRO A 181 -10.60 34.17 25.18
CA PRO A 181 -11.37 34.37 26.40
C PRO A 181 -12.58 33.44 26.53
N ALA A 182 -12.85 33.07 27.78
CA ALA A 182 -13.91 32.18 28.24
C ALA A 182 -15.27 32.88 28.45
N ALA A 183 -16.30 32.01 28.44
CA ALA A 183 -17.72 32.09 28.78
C ALA A 183 -18.33 33.31 29.53
N SER A 184 -19.57 33.66 29.15
CA SER A 184 -20.65 34.03 30.08
C SER A 184 -22.06 33.81 29.50
N GLU A 185 -23.04 33.66 30.40
CA GLU A 185 -24.38 33.04 30.32
C GLU A 185 -25.56 33.82 29.68
N GLN A 186 -26.55 33.02 29.22
CA GLN A 186 -28.03 33.15 29.29
C GLN A 186 -28.83 34.12 28.40
N ALA A 187 -29.76 33.54 27.62
CA ALA A 187 -31.18 33.95 27.53
C ALA A 187 -32.08 32.83 26.94
N LYS A 188 -33.22 32.52 27.58
CA LYS A 188 -34.29 31.59 27.13
C LYS A 188 -35.20 32.23 26.06
N PRO A 189 -35.86 31.42 25.21
CA PRO A 189 -37.32 31.58 25.00
C PRO A 189 -38.05 30.20 25.01
N GLU A 190 -39.14 30.01 25.75
CA GLU A 190 -40.54 30.40 25.56
C GLU A 190 -41.36 29.29 24.88
N VAL A 191 -42.34 28.78 25.63
CA VAL A 191 -43.14 27.57 25.36
C VAL A 191 -44.40 27.96 24.61
N VAL A 192 -44.70 27.28 23.50
CA VAL A 192 -46.01 27.35 22.84
C VAL A 192 -46.66 25.96 22.90
N THR A 193 -47.78 25.88 23.62
CA THR A 193 -48.66 24.72 23.75
C THR A 193 -49.69 24.69 22.62
N ALA A 194 -49.98 23.50 22.09
CA ALA A 194 -51.21 23.22 21.32
C ALA A 194 -51.83 21.89 21.77
N GLU A 195 -53.16 21.91 21.92
CA GLU A 195 -54.04 20.91 22.55
C GLU A 195 -54.31 19.66 21.69
N PRO A 196 -54.77 18.54 22.30
CA PRO A 196 -55.01 17.28 21.59
C PRO A 196 -56.44 17.21 21.01
N VAL A 197 -56.57 16.60 19.83
CA VAL A 197 -57.87 16.22 19.26
C VAL A 197 -57.96 14.69 19.23
N THR A 198 -58.98 14.20 19.93
CA THR A 198 -59.44 12.81 20.06
C THR A 198 -60.05 12.26 18.77
N ALA A 199 -59.84 10.96 18.49
CA ALA A 199 -60.72 10.17 17.63
C ALA A 199 -60.93 8.75 18.20
N GLU A 200 -62.20 8.37 18.33
CA GLU A 200 -62.72 7.07 18.79
C GLU A 200 -62.66 5.97 17.69
N PRO A 201 -62.77 4.67 18.04
CA PRO A 201 -62.51 3.54 17.16
C PRO A 201 -63.78 2.81 16.66
N ALA A 202 -63.66 2.03 15.57
CA ALA A 202 -64.52 0.87 15.23
C ALA A 202 -63.94 0.10 14.02
N PRO A 203 -64.35 -1.14 13.73
CA PRO A 203 -64.51 -2.30 14.61
C PRO A 203 -63.75 -3.55 14.08
N ALA A 204 -63.67 -4.59 14.91
CA ALA A 204 -63.04 -5.87 14.60
C ALA A 204 -63.93 -6.77 13.72
N GLU A 205 -63.34 -7.46 12.74
CA GLU A 205 -63.94 -8.62 12.07
C GLU A 205 -63.06 -9.87 12.21
N THR A 206 -63.72 -10.95 12.61
CA THR A 206 -63.26 -12.33 12.75
C THR A 206 -63.34 -13.10 11.43
N SER A 207 -62.33 -13.91 11.09
CA SER A 207 -62.50 -15.16 10.30
C SER A 207 -61.18 -15.95 10.29
N ALA A 208 -61.08 -17.06 11.02
CA ALA A 208 -61.27 -18.45 10.56
C ALA A 208 -59.95 -19.13 10.12
N ILE A 209 -59.61 -20.19 10.86
CA ILE A 209 -58.47 -21.10 10.70
C ILE A 209 -58.79 -22.12 9.61
N PRO A 210 -57.84 -22.48 8.72
CA PRO A 210 -57.85 -23.78 8.07
C PRO A 210 -56.73 -24.70 8.58
N GLU A 211 -57.00 -25.98 8.40
CA GLU A 211 -56.48 -27.15 9.10
C GLU A 211 -55.01 -27.52 8.83
N SER A 212 -54.47 -28.19 9.85
CA SER A 212 -53.26 -29.03 9.90
C SER A 212 -52.99 -29.84 8.62
N VAL A 213 -51.78 -29.67 8.06
CA VAL A 213 -51.20 -30.57 7.06
C VAL A 213 -49.95 -31.24 7.66
N ALA A 214 -49.85 -32.55 7.43
CA ALA A 214 -48.98 -33.52 8.09
C ALA A 214 -47.47 -33.22 8.03
N ALA A 215 -46.76 -33.67 9.07
CA ALA A 215 -45.30 -33.63 9.18
C ALA A 215 -44.63 -34.48 8.07
N PRO A 216 -43.48 -34.04 7.51
CA PRO A 216 -42.71 -34.86 6.59
C PRO A 216 -41.95 -35.97 7.32
N GLU A 217 -41.82 -37.12 6.67
CA GLU A 217 -41.09 -38.30 7.15
C GLU A 217 -39.58 -38.02 7.34
N PRO A 218 -38.90 -38.74 8.25
CA PRO A 218 -37.48 -38.52 8.52
C PRO A 218 -36.62 -39.04 7.37
N VAL A 219 -35.75 -38.17 6.85
CA VAL A 219 -34.73 -38.51 5.85
C VAL A 219 -33.65 -39.37 6.52
N ALA A 220 -33.31 -40.51 5.91
CA ALA A 220 -32.28 -41.43 6.37
C ALA A 220 -30.90 -40.76 6.44
N ALA A 221 -30.11 -41.11 7.47
CA ALA A 221 -28.75 -40.63 7.66
C ALA A 221 -27.84 -41.09 6.50
N PRO A 222 -26.88 -40.25 6.05
CA PRO A 222 -25.93 -40.64 5.01
C PRO A 222 -24.95 -41.71 5.53
N GLU A 223 -24.59 -42.65 4.66
CA GLU A 223 -23.59 -43.69 4.96
C GLU A 223 -22.18 -43.09 5.16
N PRO A 224 -21.33 -43.69 6.01
CA PRO A 224 -19.98 -43.19 6.25
C PRO A 224 -19.10 -43.41 5.02
N VAL A 225 -18.56 -42.31 4.47
CA VAL A 225 -17.51 -42.31 3.46
C VAL A 225 -16.22 -42.91 4.03
N SER A 226 -15.70 -43.94 3.37
CA SER A 226 -14.40 -44.55 3.70
C SER A 226 -13.25 -43.58 3.38
N ALA A 227 -12.25 -43.55 4.27
CA ALA A 227 -11.04 -42.75 4.10
C ALA A 227 -10.29 -43.10 2.80
N PRO A 228 -9.67 -42.12 2.12
CA PRO A 228 -8.88 -42.39 0.92
C PRO A 228 -7.61 -43.19 1.26
N GLU A 229 -7.23 -44.11 0.37
CA GLU A 229 -6.00 -44.89 0.48
C GLU A 229 -4.75 -43.98 0.40
N PRO A 230 -3.66 -44.33 1.12
CA PRO A 230 -2.43 -43.54 1.11
C PRO A 230 -1.73 -43.62 -0.25
N ILE A 231 -1.42 -42.45 -0.81
CA ILE A 231 -0.65 -42.29 -2.04
C ILE A 231 0.80 -42.74 -1.77
N ALA A 232 1.31 -43.67 -2.59
CA ALA A 232 2.70 -44.14 -2.51
C ALA A 232 3.68 -43.00 -2.85
N ALA A 233 4.78 -42.92 -2.10
CA ALA A 233 5.86 -41.96 -2.33
C ALA A 233 6.50 -42.16 -3.72
N PRO A 234 6.91 -41.07 -4.41
CA PRO A 234 7.58 -41.18 -5.70
C PRO A 234 8.99 -41.77 -5.54
N GLU A 235 9.39 -42.62 -6.48
CA GLU A 235 10.73 -43.19 -6.55
C GLU A 235 11.80 -42.12 -6.87
N PRO A 236 13.03 -42.26 -6.36
CA PRO A 236 14.08 -41.27 -6.59
C PRO A 236 14.57 -41.30 -8.04
N VAL A 237 14.50 -40.14 -8.70
CA VAL A 237 15.10 -39.89 -10.01
C VAL A 237 16.63 -39.89 -9.91
N THR A 238 17.26 -40.72 -10.73
CA THR A 238 18.71 -40.82 -10.89
C THR A 238 19.24 -39.67 -11.77
N ALA A 239 20.31 -39.02 -11.33
CA ALA A 239 20.98 -37.95 -12.05
C ALA A 239 21.61 -38.45 -13.37
N PRO A 240 21.62 -37.65 -14.46
CA PRO A 240 22.23 -38.06 -15.72
C PRO A 240 23.77 -38.01 -15.66
N GLU A 241 24.39 -39.02 -16.28
CA GLU A 241 25.84 -39.17 -16.45
C GLU A 241 26.47 -38.02 -17.26
N ARG A 242 27.64 -37.58 -16.82
CA ARG A 242 28.51 -36.65 -17.57
C ARG A 242 29.07 -37.34 -18.81
N VAL A 243 28.73 -36.83 -19.98
CA VAL A 243 29.40 -37.17 -21.24
C VAL A 243 30.63 -36.27 -21.41
N ALA A 244 31.80 -36.89 -21.50
CA ALA A 244 33.07 -36.24 -21.84
C ALA A 244 33.05 -35.77 -23.29
N SER A 245 33.35 -34.49 -23.52
CA SER A 245 33.58 -33.93 -24.86
C SER A 245 35.07 -34.01 -25.22
N SER A 246 35.28 -34.42 -26.46
CA SER A 246 36.52 -34.65 -27.18
C SER A 246 37.26 -33.36 -27.57
N GLU A 247 38.58 -33.48 -27.71
CA GLU A 247 39.53 -32.50 -28.27
C GLU A 247 39.10 -31.92 -29.62
N PRO A 248 39.45 -30.65 -29.95
CA PRO A 248 39.33 -30.13 -31.30
C PRO A 248 40.64 -30.33 -32.09
N ALA A 249 40.49 -30.70 -33.36
CA ALA A 249 41.56 -30.76 -34.35
C ALA A 249 41.66 -29.44 -35.14
N ASP A 250 42.89 -29.18 -35.58
CA ASP A 250 43.43 -28.08 -36.37
C ASP A 250 42.55 -27.52 -37.50
N THR A 251 42.59 -26.19 -37.64
CA THR A 251 42.73 -25.56 -38.97
C THR A 251 43.65 -24.33 -38.92
N ASP A 252 44.59 -24.35 -39.84
CA ASP A 252 45.70 -23.47 -40.17
C ASP A 252 45.41 -21.96 -40.36
N THR A 253 46.35 -21.17 -39.81
CA THR A 253 46.98 -19.90 -40.27
C THR A 253 46.22 -18.89 -41.13
N ILE A 254 46.17 -17.62 -40.64
CA ILE A 254 46.64 -16.42 -41.37
C ILE A 254 47.38 -15.48 -40.39
N ASP A 255 48.45 -14.90 -40.92
CA ASP A 255 49.56 -14.16 -40.32
C ASP A 255 49.23 -12.81 -39.66
N SER A 256 49.92 -12.57 -38.52
CA SER A 256 50.58 -11.35 -38.05
C SER A 256 49.96 -9.95 -38.27
N LEU A 257 49.65 -9.26 -37.16
CA LEU A 257 50.01 -7.85 -36.92
C LEU A 257 50.20 -7.64 -35.39
N GLU A 258 51.45 -7.41 -34.98
CA GLU A 258 51.87 -7.10 -33.61
C GLU A 258 51.43 -5.69 -33.18
N GLY A 259 51.03 -5.55 -31.91
CA GLY A 259 50.69 -4.26 -31.30
C GLY A 259 50.18 -4.40 -29.88
N THR A 260 51.01 -4.90 -28.96
CA THR A 260 50.74 -4.90 -27.52
C THR A 260 50.89 -3.49 -26.96
N ALA A 261 49.77 -2.86 -26.59
CA ALA A 261 49.77 -1.65 -25.78
C ALA A 261 49.62 -2.03 -24.30
N ASP A 262 50.72 -1.85 -23.60
CA ASP A 262 50.94 -1.85 -22.16
C ASP A 262 49.98 -0.86 -21.46
N LEU A 263 49.12 -1.38 -20.57
CA LEU A 263 48.30 -0.58 -19.64
C LEU A 263 48.99 -0.51 -18.27
N SER A 264 50.27 -0.11 -18.26
CA SER A 264 50.96 0.32 -17.05
C SER A 264 51.69 1.63 -17.32
N ALA A 265 51.08 2.73 -16.86
CA ALA A 265 51.68 4.03 -16.49
C ALA A 265 50.85 5.22 -16.96
N THR A 266 49.93 5.67 -16.10
CA THR A 266 49.76 7.10 -15.82
C THR A 266 49.65 7.28 -14.31
N SER A 267 50.78 7.04 -13.64
CA SER A 267 51.09 7.72 -12.39
C SER A 267 51.60 9.10 -12.77
N SER A 268 50.84 10.14 -12.46
CA SER A 268 51.34 11.51 -12.49
C SER A 268 50.59 12.37 -11.47
N TYR A 269 51.30 12.66 -10.37
CA TYR A 269 51.09 13.74 -9.40
C TYR A 269 49.82 13.67 -8.55
N ILE A 270 49.89 12.92 -7.45
CA ILE A 270 49.16 13.28 -6.23
C ILE A 270 50.00 14.35 -5.54
N GLU A 271 49.51 15.58 -5.51
CA GLU A 271 49.95 16.56 -4.52
C GLU A 271 49.51 16.06 -3.15
N GLU A 272 50.47 15.73 -2.29
CA GLU A 272 50.26 15.61 -0.85
C GLU A 272 49.76 16.97 -0.33
N GLY A 273 48.45 17.12 -0.18
CA GLY A 273 47.91 18.43 0.21
C GLY A 273 46.39 18.60 0.22
N SER A 274 45.61 17.63 0.71
CA SER A 274 44.36 17.85 1.47
C SER A 274 43.78 16.51 1.91
N THR A 275 44.09 16.06 3.13
CA THR A 275 43.31 15.04 3.83
C THR A 275 41.99 15.65 4.31
N GLY A 276 41.14 16.04 3.37
CA GLY A 276 39.72 16.25 3.64
C GLY A 276 39.06 14.91 3.37
N SER A 277 38.47 14.30 4.39
CA SER A 277 37.73 13.07 4.14
C SER A 277 36.52 13.38 3.27
N GLN A 278 36.33 12.56 2.24
CA GLN A 278 35.27 12.74 1.25
C GLN A 278 33.99 12.11 1.79
N ALA A 279 32.88 12.85 1.77
CA ALA A 279 31.59 12.29 2.15
C ALA A 279 31.11 11.28 1.09
N LEU A 280 30.32 10.28 1.50
CA LEU A 280 29.75 9.29 0.59
C LEU A 280 29.05 9.95 -0.61
N VAL A 281 28.25 10.98 -0.35
CA VAL A 281 27.46 11.66 -1.37
C VAL A 281 28.30 12.40 -2.42
N ASP A 282 29.52 12.83 -2.08
CA ASP A 282 30.40 13.58 -2.99
C ASP A 282 30.87 12.74 -4.20
N ARG A 283 30.66 11.42 -4.18
CA ARG A 283 31.01 10.50 -5.26
C ARG A 283 29.91 10.37 -6.32
N TYR A 284 28.68 10.80 -6.04
CA TYR A 284 27.51 10.54 -6.87
C TYR A 284 26.87 11.82 -7.41
N ASP A 285 26.25 11.71 -8.58
CA ASP A 285 25.57 12.83 -9.23
C ASP A 285 24.05 12.78 -9.10
N ALA A 286 23.49 11.73 -8.49
CA ALA A 286 22.09 11.66 -8.05
C ALA A 286 21.89 10.57 -6.99
N LEU A 287 20.84 10.72 -6.18
CA LEU A 287 20.33 9.65 -5.31
C LEU A 287 19.02 9.08 -5.85
N LEU A 288 18.92 7.75 -5.86
CA LEU A 288 17.69 7.00 -6.13
C LEU A 288 17.21 6.40 -4.81
N LEU A 289 16.25 7.06 -4.18
CA LEU A 289 15.81 6.81 -2.81
C LEU A 289 14.57 5.91 -2.81
N ASP A 290 14.60 4.79 -2.09
CA ASP A 290 13.37 4.15 -1.66
C ASP A 290 12.56 5.06 -0.71
N LEU A 291 11.28 4.74 -0.46
CA LEU A 291 10.38 5.52 0.37
C LEU A 291 10.16 4.92 1.76
N ASP A 292 9.38 3.85 1.83
CA ASP A 292 8.93 3.24 3.09
C ASP A 292 10.10 2.53 3.78
N GLY A 293 10.50 2.99 4.95
CA GLY A 293 11.66 2.46 5.69
C GLY A 293 12.97 3.17 5.38
N THR A 294 12.99 4.06 4.37
CA THR A 294 14.18 4.84 3.98
C THR A 294 13.99 6.34 4.19
N VAL A 295 12.90 6.91 3.68
CA VAL A 295 12.55 8.34 3.79
C VAL A 295 11.51 8.58 4.88
N PHE A 296 10.52 7.69 5.00
CA PHE A 296 9.46 7.77 6.01
C PHE A 296 9.04 6.38 6.50
N ALA A 297 8.32 6.33 7.62
CA ALA A 297 7.68 5.13 8.12
C ALA A 297 6.21 5.45 8.46
N GLY A 298 5.28 4.90 7.68
CA GLY A 298 3.87 5.23 7.81
C GLY A 298 3.61 6.71 7.56
N HIS A 299 3.09 7.43 8.55
CA HIS A 299 2.70 8.85 8.44
C HIS A 299 3.77 9.82 8.95
N GLN A 300 5.00 9.35 9.20
CA GLN A 300 6.06 10.18 9.76
C GLN A 300 7.34 10.06 8.94
N ALA A 301 7.95 11.21 8.62
CA ALA A 301 9.31 11.24 8.10
C ALA A 301 10.26 10.57 9.09
N LEU A 302 11.22 9.79 8.57
CA LEU A 302 12.25 9.21 9.42
C LEU A 302 13.15 10.31 10.00
N PRO A 303 13.74 10.10 11.19
CA PRO A 303 14.65 11.06 11.78
C PRO A 303 15.74 11.49 10.80
N ASN A 304 16.07 12.78 10.80
CA ASN A 304 17.08 13.40 9.95
C ASN A 304 16.80 13.36 8.43
N ALA A 305 15.75 12.68 7.94
CA ALA A 305 15.52 12.50 6.51
C ALA A 305 15.31 13.83 5.78
N VAL A 306 14.39 14.68 6.27
CA VAL A 306 14.08 15.99 5.68
C VAL A 306 15.33 16.87 5.67
N ASP A 307 15.93 17.08 6.84
CA ASP A 307 17.14 17.91 7.00
C ASP A 307 18.31 17.42 6.13
N THR A 308 18.45 16.11 5.97
CA THR A 308 19.50 15.51 5.14
C THR A 308 19.26 15.86 3.68
N LEU A 309 18.06 15.58 3.17
CA LEU A 309 17.77 15.76 1.76
C LEU A 309 17.79 17.25 1.38
N ASP A 310 17.41 18.16 2.26
CA ASP A 310 17.43 19.62 2.02
C ASP A 310 18.85 20.20 1.95
N ARG A 311 19.83 19.48 2.50
CA ARG A 311 21.25 19.85 2.43
C ARG A 311 21.94 19.29 1.19
N LEU A 312 21.25 18.49 0.37
CA LEU A 312 21.83 17.90 -0.84
C LEU A 312 21.81 18.90 -2.00
N ASP A 313 22.96 19.05 -2.65
CA ASP A 313 23.10 19.83 -3.89
C ASP A 313 22.91 18.96 -5.16
N ILE A 314 22.66 17.66 -5.00
CA ILE A 314 22.44 16.71 -6.09
C ILE A 314 20.95 16.31 -6.21
N PRO A 315 20.47 15.95 -7.42
CA PRO A 315 19.13 15.43 -7.61
C PRO A 315 18.80 14.22 -6.73
N ARG A 316 17.58 14.21 -6.19
CA ARG A 316 16.99 13.15 -5.37
C ARG A 316 15.73 12.63 -6.05
N PHE A 317 15.73 11.39 -6.49
CA PHE A 317 14.58 10.73 -7.09
C PHE A 317 13.99 9.73 -6.11
N PHE A 318 12.68 9.80 -5.91
CA PHE A 318 11.92 8.93 -5.04
C PHE A 318 11.38 7.74 -5.85
N VAL A 319 11.87 6.54 -5.57
CA VAL A 319 11.63 5.33 -6.36
C VAL A 319 10.83 4.32 -5.55
N THR A 320 9.54 4.15 -5.90
CA THR A 320 8.64 3.27 -5.15
C THR A 320 8.08 2.12 -6.00
N ASN A 321 8.00 0.95 -5.36
CA ASN A 321 7.32 -0.22 -5.91
C ASN A 321 5.80 -0.14 -5.81
N ASN A 322 5.24 0.82 -5.07
CA ASN A 322 3.80 0.95 -4.92
C ASN A 322 3.16 1.52 -6.20
N ALA A 323 2.26 0.73 -6.81
CA ALA A 323 1.54 1.11 -8.03
C ALA A 323 0.11 1.64 -7.76
N SER A 324 -0.28 1.76 -6.50
CA SER A 324 -1.63 2.16 -6.10
C SER A 324 -1.86 3.65 -6.30
N ARG A 325 -0.82 4.45 -6.01
CA ARG A 325 -0.80 5.92 -6.05
C ARG A 325 -0.03 6.42 -7.27
N ARG A 326 -0.48 7.52 -7.83
CA ARG A 326 0.18 8.26 -8.90
C ARG A 326 1.35 9.08 -8.37
N PRO A 327 2.31 9.48 -9.23
CA PRO A 327 3.43 10.33 -8.85
C PRO A 327 2.99 11.60 -8.09
N ALA A 328 1.93 12.26 -8.54
CA ALA A 328 1.39 13.47 -7.90
C ALA A 328 0.89 13.23 -6.48
N GLU A 329 0.27 12.08 -6.22
CA GLU A 329 -0.23 11.71 -4.89
C GLU A 329 0.93 11.36 -3.94
N VAL A 330 1.97 10.69 -4.45
CA VAL A 330 3.18 10.41 -3.69
C VAL A 330 3.95 11.70 -3.38
N ALA A 331 4.10 12.60 -4.36
CA ALA A 331 4.75 13.89 -4.17
C ALA A 331 3.97 14.78 -3.18
N ALA A 332 2.63 14.78 -3.25
CA ALA A 332 1.80 15.46 -2.27
C ALA A 332 2.04 14.94 -0.86
N HIS A 333 2.07 13.62 -0.69
CA HIS A 333 2.34 13.01 0.61
C HIS A 333 3.75 13.34 1.13
N LEU A 334 4.78 13.30 0.27
CA LEU A 334 6.13 13.71 0.63
C LEU A 334 6.17 15.18 1.09
N ARG A 335 5.44 16.07 0.43
CA ARG A 335 5.32 17.48 0.83
C ARG A 335 4.62 17.66 2.18
N GLU A 336 3.60 16.86 2.48
CA GLU A 336 2.95 16.85 3.80
C GLU A 336 3.93 16.45 4.92
N LEU A 337 4.87 15.55 4.61
CA LEU A 337 5.93 15.11 5.52
C LEU A 337 7.11 16.09 5.61
N GLY A 338 7.08 17.18 4.83
CA GLY A 338 8.10 18.24 4.86
C GLY A 338 9.18 18.12 3.79
N PHE A 339 9.11 17.16 2.87
CA PHE A 339 10.07 17.03 1.79
C PHE A 339 9.74 17.98 0.63
N ASP A 340 10.76 18.62 0.07
CA ASP A 340 10.63 19.31 -1.22
C ASP A 340 10.64 18.28 -2.37
N ALA A 341 9.42 17.89 -2.77
CA ALA A 341 9.16 16.86 -3.76
C ALA A 341 8.11 17.32 -4.79
N THR A 342 8.51 17.32 -6.06
CA THR A 342 7.63 17.52 -7.22
C THR A 342 7.33 16.18 -7.91
N ASP A 343 6.27 16.15 -8.71
CA ASP A 343 5.78 14.93 -9.37
C ASP A 343 6.84 14.27 -10.27
N ASP A 344 7.73 15.06 -10.87
CA ASP A 344 8.81 14.60 -11.76
C ASP A 344 9.98 13.95 -11.02
N LEU A 345 10.12 14.20 -9.71
CA LEU A 345 11.09 13.52 -8.85
C LEU A 345 10.60 12.14 -8.41
N VAL A 346 9.34 11.79 -8.64
CA VAL A 346 8.77 10.49 -8.26
C VAL A 346 8.77 9.53 -9.44
N VAL A 347 9.28 8.31 -9.19
CA VAL A 347 9.30 7.21 -10.15
C VAL A 347 8.58 6.03 -9.53
N THR A 348 7.44 5.65 -10.12
CA THR A 348 6.62 4.54 -9.59
C THR A 348 6.70 3.31 -10.49
N SER A 349 6.49 2.13 -9.90
CA SER A 349 6.36 0.89 -10.66
C SER A 349 5.15 0.85 -11.60
N ALA A 350 4.14 1.71 -11.40
CA ALA A 350 3.01 1.86 -12.33
C ALA A 350 3.45 2.53 -13.64
N GLN A 351 4.19 3.63 -13.56
CA GLN A 351 4.87 4.25 -14.72
C GLN A 351 5.82 3.25 -15.36
N SER A 352 6.51 2.50 -14.50
CA SER A 352 7.27 1.28 -14.75
C SER A 352 6.65 0.38 -15.81
N GLY A 353 5.60 -0.29 -15.36
CA GLY A 353 4.85 -1.26 -16.13
C GLY A 353 4.17 -0.66 -17.35
N ALA A 354 3.68 0.59 -17.28
CA ALA A 354 3.06 1.24 -18.41
C ALA A 354 4.05 1.45 -19.56
N ARG A 355 5.26 1.96 -19.29
CA ARG A 355 6.30 2.05 -20.33
C ARG A 355 6.69 0.67 -20.85
N LEU A 356 6.86 -0.32 -19.97
CA LEU A 356 7.19 -1.67 -20.41
C LEU A 356 6.14 -2.23 -21.39
N LEU A 357 4.85 -1.94 -21.17
CA LEU A 357 3.81 -2.29 -22.13
C LEU A 357 4.00 -1.59 -23.48
N SER A 358 4.33 -0.30 -23.51
CA SER A 358 4.45 0.47 -24.77
C SER A 358 5.67 0.06 -25.60
N GLU A 359 6.70 -0.50 -24.99
CA GLU A 359 7.84 -1.11 -25.67
C GLU A 359 7.48 -2.44 -26.35
N HIS A 360 6.51 -3.17 -25.80
CA HIS A 360 6.12 -4.50 -26.27
C HIS A 360 4.87 -4.50 -27.16
N LEU A 361 4.07 -3.45 -27.11
CA LEU A 361 2.77 -3.38 -27.79
C LEU A 361 2.74 -2.24 -28.82
N PRO A 362 2.09 -2.47 -29.99
CA PRO A 362 1.89 -1.39 -30.95
C PRO A 362 0.91 -0.33 -30.38
N PRO A 363 1.08 0.95 -30.75
CA PRO A 363 0.15 2.01 -30.37
C PRO A 363 -1.32 1.67 -30.68
N GLY A 364 -2.23 2.02 -29.78
CA GLY A 364 -3.66 1.68 -29.91
C GLY A 364 -4.04 0.25 -29.49
N SER A 365 -3.07 -0.56 -29.03
CA SER A 365 -3.35 -1.81 -28.33
C SER A 365 -4.17 -1.56 -27.06
N ARG A 366 -4.76 -2.63 -26.53
CA ARG A 366 -5.57 -2.59 -25.31
C ARG A 366 -4.95 -3.49 -24.24
N ALA A 367 -4.82 -2.97 -23.02
CA ALA A 367 -4.40 -3.72 -21.85
C ALA A 367 -5.56 -3.86 -20.85
N LEU A 368 -5.70 -5.05 -20.27
CA LEU A 368 -6.58 -5.31 -19.15
C LEU A 368 -5.85 -4.94 -17.86
N VAL A 369 -6.46 -4.05 -17.08
CA VAL A 369 -5.85 -3.54 -15.86
C VAL A 369 -6.44 -4.26 -14.65
N ILE A 370 -5.58 -4.88 -13.86
CA ILE A 370 -5.86 -5.37 -12.49
C ILE A 370 -5.17 -4.42 -11.53
N GLY A 371 -5.92 -3.66 -10.76
CA GLY A 371 -5.38 -2.58 -9.94
C GLY A 371 -6.22 -1.31 -10.00
N THR A 372 -5.72 -0.25 -9.38
CA THR A 372 -6.44 1.03 -9.21
C THR A 372 -6.70 1.76 -10.55
N ASP A 373 -7.52 2.80 -10.50
CA ASP A 373 -7.67 3.70 -11.66
C ASP A 373 -6.43 4.57 -11.91
N GLY A 374 -5.58 4.76 -10.90
CA GLY A 374 -4.25 5.36 -11.05
C GLY A 374 -3.39 4.54 -12.02
N LEU A 375 -3.30 3.22 -11.83
CA LEU A 375 -2.60 2.33 -12.77
C LEU A 375 -3.21 2.38 -14.17
N ALA A 376 -4.55 2.39 -14.27
CA ALA A 376 -5.22 2.52 -15.56
C ALA A 376 -4.87 3.83 -16.27
N GLN A 377 -4.70 4.92 -15.53
CA GLN A 377 -4.33 6.21 -16.09
C GLN A 377 -2.90 6.23 -16.64
N GLU A 378 -1.93 5.63 -15.93
CA GLU A 378 -0.54 5.50 -16.43
C GLU A 378 -0.49 4.73 -17.77
N VAL A 379 -1.32 3.69 -17.91
CA VAL A 379 -1.45 2.92 -19.17
C VAL A 379 -2.02 3.78 -20.31
N ARG A 380 -2.99 4.66 -20.03
CA ARG A 380 -3.54 5.57 -21.04
C ARG A 380 -2.53 6.60 -21.50
N GLU A 381 -1.70 7.10 -20.59
CA GLU A 381 -0.72 8.16 -20.87
C GLU A 381 0.40 7.70 -21.81
N VAL A 382 0.72 6.40 -21.81
CA VAL A 382 1.63 5.80 -22.79
C VAL A 382 0.94 5.41 -24.12
N GLY A 383 -0.33 5.79 -24.31
CA GLY A 383 -1.08 5.58 -25.56
C GLY A 383 -1.70 4.19 -25.72
N ILE A 384 -1.86 3.45 -24.62
CA ILE A 384 -2.49 2.12 -24.61
C ILE A 384 -3.91 2.23 -24.08
N GLY A 385 -4.87 1.63 -24.79
CA GLY A 385 -6.26 1.57 -24.34
C GLY A 385 -6.43 0.68 -23.11
N VAL A 386 -7.39 1.00 -22.25
CA VAL A 386 -7.68 0.22 -21.03
C VAL A 386 -8.97 -0.56 -21.17
N THR A 387 -9.01 -1.77 -20.62
CA THR A 387 -10.23 -2.53 -20.33
C THR A 387 -10.17 -3.19 -18.96
N ARG A 388 -11.33 -3.65 -18.48
CA ARG A 388 -11.50 -4.50 -17.30
C ARG A 388 -12.03 -5.90 -17.65
N SER A 389 -12.23 -6.22 -18.93
CA SER A 389 -12.77 -7.52 -19.37
C SER A 389 -11.88 -8.21 -20.41
N ALA A 390 -11.76 -9.54 -20.27
CA ALA A 390 -11.07 -10.41 -21.21
C ALA A 390 -11.81 -10.56 -22.55
N ASP A 391 -13.12 -10.33 -22.58
CA ASP A 391 -13.94 -10.42 -23.80
C ASP A 391 -13.54 -9.36 -24.84
N ASP A 392 -12.95 -8.26 -24.40
CA ASP A 392 -12.36 -7.24 -25.25
C ASP A 392 -11.07 -7.68 -25.95
N ARG A 393 -10.60 -8.90 -25.68
CA ARG A 393 -9.37 -9.50 -26.22
C ARG A 393 -8.17 -8.57 -26.05
N PRO A 394 -7.83 -8.18 -24.80
CA PRO A 394 -6.68 -7.33 -24.54
C PRO A 394 -5.40 -8.02 -25.02
N ALA A 395 -4.46 -7.23 -25.55
CA ALA A 395 -3.14 -7.71 -25.95
C ALA A 395 -2.22 -7.93 -24.74
N ALA A 396 -2.53 -7.32 -23.61
CA ALA A 396 -1.79 -7.49 -22.36
C ALA A 396 -2.69 -7.43 -21.12
N VAL A 397 -2.18 -7.96 -20.02
CA VAL A 397 -2.65 -7.75 -18.66
C VAL A 397 -1.56 -7.01 -17.91
N ILE A 398 -1.92 -5.91 -17.24
CA ILE A 398 -1.04 -5.24 -16.27
C ILE A 398 -1.66 -5.29 -14.90
N GLN A 399 -0.86 -5.70 -13.92
CA GLN A 399 -1.31 -5.99 -12.56
C GLN A 399 -0.52 -5.20 -11.53
N GLY A 400 -1.21 -4.37 -10.77
CA GLY A 400 -0.72 -3.72 -9.57
C GLY A 400 -1.66 -3.91 -8.38
N HIS A 401 -1.20 -3.47 -7.20
CA HIS A 401 -1.98 -3.61 -5.98
C HIS A 401 -3.28 -2.79 -6.03
N SER A 402 -4.35 -3.37 -5.51
CA SER A 402 -5.62 -2.69 -5.20
C SER A 402 -6.36 -3.54 -4.16
N THR A 403 -6.94 -2.89 -3.15
CA THR A 403 -7.77 -3.50 -2.12
C THR A 403 -9.04 -4.17 -2.67
N ASP A 404 -9.50 -3.73 -3.85
CA ASP A 404 -10.68 -4.28 -4.52
C ASP A 404 -10.35 -5.52 -5.36
N THR A 405 -9.08 -5.92 -5.42
CA THR A 405 -8.64 -7.08 -6.21
C THR A 405 -9.20 -8.36 -5.62
N GLY A 406 -10.22 -8.90 -6.29
CA GLY A 406 -10.92 -10.12 -5.90
C GLY A 406 -10.97 -11.17 -7.00
N TRP A 407 -11.69 -12.26 -6.71
CA TRP A 407 -11.83 -13.42 -7.60
C TRP A 407 -12.28 -13.06 -9.02
N ALA A 408 -13.23 -12.12 -9.17
CA ALA A 408 -13.77 -11.74 -10.46
C ALA A 408 -12.68 -11.14 -11.37
N GLN A 409 -11.93 -10.17 -10.85
CA GLN A 409 -10.84 -9.51 -11.60
C GLN A 409 -9.71 -10.49 -11.93
N LEU A 410 -9.31 -11.34 -10.98
CA LEU A 410 -8.30 -12.37 -11.22
C LEU A 410 -8.76 -13.39 -12.27
N SER A 411 -10.06 -13.69 -12.35
CA SER A 411 -10.60 -14.59 -13.37
C SER A 411 -10.51 -13.98 -14.77
N GLU A 412 -10.82 -12.69 -14.93
CA GLU A 412 -10.64 -11.96 -16.20
C GLU A 412 -9.17 -11.95 -16.64
N ALA A 413 -8.24 -11.66 -15.72
CA ALA A 413 -6.80 -11.75 -16.00
C ALA A 413 -6.38 -13.16 -16.42
N ALA A 414 -6.82 -14.20 -15.71
CA ALA A 414 -6.47 -15.58 -16.03
C ALA A 414 -6.96 -16.00 -17.43
N LEU A 415 -8.16 -15.55 -17.83
CA LEU A 415 -8.70 -15.78 -19.18
C LEU A 415 -7.84 -15.10 -20.24
N ALA A 416 -7.52 -13.81 -20.06
CA ALA A 416 -6.69 -13.05 -20.99
C ALA A 416 -5.27 -13.63 -21.12
N ILE A 417 -4.63 -13.99 -20.00
CA ILE A 417 -3.29 -14.60 -19.96
C ILE A 417 -3.29 -15.95 -20.69
N ARG A 418 -4.29 -16.80 -20.46
CA ARG A 418 -4.43 -18.09 -21.17
C ARG A 418 -4.68 -17.91 -22.67
N ALA A 419 -5.34 -16.82 -23.06
CA ALA A 419 -5.53 -16.44 -24.46
C ALA A 419 -4.26 -15.86 -25.12
N GLY A 420 -3.17 -15.70 -24.36
CA GLY A 420 -1.87 -15.27 -24.88
C GLY A 420 -1.56 -13.78 -24.69
N ALA A 421 -2.34 -13.07 -23.87
CA ALA A 421 -2.00 -11.69 -23.51
C ALA A 421 -0.64 -11.62 -22.80
N LEU A 422 0.18 -10.63 -23.14
CA LEU A 422 1.40 -10.32 -22.40
C LEU A 422 1.04 -9.99 -20.94
N TRP A 423 1.75 -10.54 -19.96
CA TRP A 423 1.46 -10.26 -18.56
C TRP A 423 2.59 -9.44 -17.94
N VAL A 424 2.25 -8.26 -17.41
CA VAL A 424 3.15 -7.38 -16.66
C VAL A 424 2.64 -7.24 -15.23
N ALA A 425 3.51 -7.40 -14.25
CA ALA A 425 3.24 -7.10 -12.84
C ALA A 425 4.07 -5.88 -12.42
N THR A 426 3.46 -4.92 -11.73
CA THR A 426 4.15 -3.71 -11.27
C THR A 426 5.15 -4.04 -10.15
N ASN A 427 4.85 -5.00 -9.28
CA ASN A 427 5.80 -5.57 -8.32
C ASN A 427 5.33 -6.99 -7.94
N VAL A 428 6.18 -7.74 -7.24
CA VAL A 428 5.89 -9.10 -6.76
C VAL A 428 6.01 -9.22 -5.24
N ASP A 429 5.85 -8.12 -4.51
CA ASP A 429 5.91 -8.10 -3.05
C ASP A 429 4.78 -8.96 -2.46
N ALA A 430 5.13 -9.99 -1.70
CA ALA A 430 4.17 -10.94 -1.15
C ALA A 430 3.24 -10.29 -0.11
N THR A 431 3.76 -9.33 0.64
CA THR A 431 3.06 -8.66 1.75
C THR A 431 3.05 -7.15 1.58
N LEU A 432 2.08 -6.50 2.23
CA LEU A 432 1.99 -5.03 2.35
C LEU A 432 1.96 -4.66 3.85
N PRO A 433 2.92 -3.88 4.36
CA PRO A 433 2.89 -3.41 5.74
C PRO A 433 1.66 -2.54 6.05
N SER A 434 1.11 -2.69 7.25
CA SER A 434 0.04 -1.84 7.81
C SER A 434 0.14 -1.80 9.34
N GLU A 435 -0.57 -0.88 9.99
CA GLU A 435 -0.64 -0.82 11.47
C GLU A 435 -1.21 -2.12 12.08
N ARG A 436 -2.03 -2.85 11.33
CA ARG A 436 -2.63 -4.13 11.73
C ARG A 436 -1.69 -5.33 11.53
N GLY A 437 -0.51 -5.10 10.95
CA GLY A 437 0.46 -6.13 10.57
C GLY A 437 0.60 -6.28 9.06
N LEU A 438 1.21 -7.39 8.63
CA LEU A 438 1.48 -7.69 7.23
C LEU A 438 0.21 -8.17 6.52
N LEU A 439 -0.28 -7.36 5.58
CA LEU A 439 -1.41 -7.67 4.72
C LEU A 439 -0.95 -8.36 3.42
N VAL A 440 -1.91 -8.75 2.59
CA VAL A 440 -1.65 -9.40 1.31
C VAL A 440 -1.17 -8.37 0.27
N GLY A 441 0.06 -8.55 -0.23
CA GLY A 441 0.65 -7.71 -1.27
C GLY A 441 0.27 -8.13 -2.69
N ASN A 442 0.70 -7.35 -3.69
CA ASN A 442 0.43 -7.67 -5.10
C ASN A 442 1.05 -9.00 -5.53
N GLY A 443 2.23 -9.35 -5.02
CA GLY A 443 2.92 -10.60 -5.27
C GLY A 443 2.11 -11.84 -4.90
N SER A 444 1.31 -11.76 -3.83
CA SER A 444 0.38 -12.83 -3.47
C SER A 444 -0.75 -13.00 -4.50
N MET A 445 -1.25 -11.90 -5.06
CA MET A 445 -2.23 -11.94 -6.15
C MET A 445 -1.60 -12.42 -7.47
N VAL A 446 -0.35 -12.04 -7.74
CA VAL A 446 0.46 -12.58 -8.85
C VAL A 446 0.64 -14.09 -8.68
N ALA A 447 0.94 -14.58 -7.47
CA ALA A 447 1.09 -16.00 -7.20
C ALA A 447 -0.20 -16.78 -7.46
N ALA A 448 -1.37 -16.21 -7.14
CA ALA A 448 -2.67 -16.80 -7.49
C ALA A 448 -2.83 -16.98 -9.01
N LEU A 449 -2.46 -15.96 -9.81
CA LEU A 449 -2.50 -16.03 -11.27
C LEU A 449 -1.44 -16.98 -11.85
N ARG A 450 -0.23 -17.02 -11.29
CA ARG A 450 0.81 -18.01 -11.65
C ARG A 450 0.27 -19.42 -11.51
N ASN A 451 -0.29 -19.73 -10.34
CA ASN A 451 -0.90 -21.03 -10.06
C ASN A 451 -2.08 -21.33 -11.00
N ALA A 452 -2.94 -20.34 -11.25
CA ALA A 452 -4.11 -20.51 -12.10
C ALA A 452 -3.78 -20.63 -13.60
N THR A 453 -2.66 -20.11 -14.09
CA THR A 453 -2.35 -20.02 -15.53
C THR A 453 -1.12 -20.82 -15.95
N GLY A 454 -0.22 -21.14 -15.03
CA GLY A 454 1.11 -21.70 -15.31
C GLY A 454 2.03 -20.74 -16.07
N LYS A 455 1.75 -19.44 -16.03
CA LYS A 455 2.53 -18.38 -16.70
C LYS A 455 3.27 -17.54 -15.66
N GLU A 456 4.24 -16.77 -16.16
CA GLU A 456 5.05 -15.83 -15.39
C GLU A 456 4.89 -14.42 -15.96
N PRO A 457 4.75 -13.37 -15.12
CA PRO A 457 4.74 -12.00 -15.59
C PRO A 457 6.15 -11.48 -15.89
N LEU A 458 6.23 -10.47 -16.74
CA LEU A 458 7.34 -9.51 -16.69
C LEU A 458 7.14 -8.60 -15.47
N VAL A 459 8.16 -8.45 -14.64
CA VAL A 459 8.10 -7.59 -13.45
C VAL A 459 8.71 -6.24 -13.78
N ALA A 460 7.97 -5.16 -13.51
CA ALA A 460 8.44 -3.79 -13.77
C ALA A 460 9.21 -3.19 -12.58
N GLY A 461 8.71 -3.39 -11.36
CA GLY A 461 9.29 -2.86 -10.13
C GLY A 461 10.53 -3.63 -9.66
N LYS A 462 11.19 -3.07 -8.63
CA LYS A 462 12.33 -3.67 -7.93
C LYS A 462 11.99 -5.10 -7.46
N PRO A 463 12.93 -6.07 -7.52
CA PRO A 463 14.33 -5.93 -7.94
C PRO A 463 14.56 -5.96 -9.46
N ALA A 464 13.49 -5.99 -10.27
CA ALA A 464 13.67 -6.03 -11.71
C ALA A 464 14.27 -4.72 -12.25
N ALA A 465 15.11 -4.85 -13.28
CA ALA A 465 15.82 -3.75 -13.91
C ALA A 465 14.95 -2.57 -14.41
N PRO A 466 13.71 -2.74 -14.92
CA PRO A 466 12.98 -1.65 -15.57
C PRO A 466 12.83 -0.41 -14.69
N LEU A 467 12.28 -0.52 -13.47
CA LEU A 467 12.07 0.65 -12.61
C LEU A 467 13.37 1.40 -12.28
N MET A 468 14.46 0.67 -12.06
CA MET A 468 15.74 1.30 -11.76
C MET A 468 16.36 1.97 -13.00
N ALA A 469 16.35 1.29 -14.15
CA ALA A 469 16.79 1.87 -15.43
C ALA A 469 16.02 3.15 -15.77
N ASP A 470 14.75 3.17 -15.41
CA ASP A 470 13.84 4.28 -15.64
C ASP A 470 14.12 5.47 -14.74
N ALA A 471 14.44 5.21 -13.47
CA ALA A 471 14.89 6.23 -12.54
C ALA A 471 16.24 6.82 -12.97
N ILE A 472 17.20 5.98 -13.40
CA ILE A 472 18.49 6.43 -13.95
C ILE A 472 18.28 7.32 -15.18
N ALA A 473 17.44 6.88 -16.12
CA ALA A 473 17.16 7.64 -17.35
C ALA A 473 16.51 8.99 -17.06
N ARG A 474 15.60 9.07 -16.09
CA ARG A 474 14.97 10.33 -15.65
C ARG A 474 15.95 11.25 -14.92
N ALA A 475 16.84 10.67 -14.12
CA ALA A 475 17.87 11.42 -13.42
C ALA A 475 18.90 12.03 -14.36
N ALA A 476 19.05 11.49 -15.57
CA ALA A 476 20.14 11.83 -16.49
C ALA A 476 21.52 11.74 -15.80
N ALA A 477 21.62 10.85 -14.82
CA ALA A 477 22.77 10.65 -13.95
C ALA A 477 23.75 9.65 -14.58
N ASN A 478 25.05 9.91 -14.43
CA ASN A 478 26.10 9.01 -14.89
C ASN A 478 26.55 8.06 -13.78
N SER A 479 26.48 8.50 -12.53
CA SER A 479 26.89 7.75 -11.35
C SER A 479 25.88 7.97 -10.22
N PRO A 480 24.66 7.41 -10.35
CA PRO A 480 23.67 7.45 -9.29
C PRO A 480 23.99 6.44 -8.17
N LEU A 481 23.56 6.75 -6.95
CA LEU A 481 23.56 5.84 -5.80
C LEU A 481 22.12 5.42 -5.47
N VAL A 482 21.87 4.12 -5.37
CA VAL A 482 20.61 3.62 -4.79
C VAL A 482 20.71 3.62 -3.28
N VAL A 483 19.70 4.16 -2.61
CA VAL A 483 19.60 4.12 -1.14
C VAL A 483 18.26 3.49 -0.76
N GLY A 484 18.30 2.43 0.02
CA GLY A 484 17.09 1.69 0.41
C GLY A 484 17.32 0.83 1.64
N ASP A 485 16.24 0.27 2.18
CA ASP A 485 16.24 -0.55 3.40
C ASP A 485 16.03 -2.04 3.11
N ARG A 486 15.70 -2.42 1.86
CA ARG A 486 15.41 -3.80 1.46
C ARG A 486 16.49 -4.41 0.57
N LEU A 487 17.09 -5.49 1.06
CA LEU A 487 18.10 -6.27 0.33
C LEU A 487 17.51 -6.88 -0.96
N ASP A 488 16.32 -7.48 -0.86
CA ASP A 488 15.65 -8.23 -1.94
C ASP A 488 14.94 -7.35 -2.98
N THR A 489 14.93 -6.02 -2.79
CA THR A 489 14.37 -5.07 -3.76
C THR A 489 15.36 -3.99 -4.15
N ASP A 490 15.82 -3.17 -3.20
CA ASP A 490 16.62 -1.98 -3.51
C ASP A 490 18.03 -2.36 -3.90
N ILE A 491 18.66 -3.19 -3.06
CA ILE A 491 20.04 -3.61 -3.25
C ILE A 491 20.16 -4.56 -4.43
N GLU A 492 19.29 -5.56 -4.51
CA GLU A 492 19.23 -6.46 -5.66
C GLU A 492 18.88 -5.72 -6.95
N GLY A 493 18.00 -4.71 -6.89
CA GLY A 493 17.66 -3.86 -8.02
C GLY A 493 18.84 -3.01 -8.51
N ALA A 494 19.64 -2.46 -7.59
CA ALA A 494 20.87 -1.75 -7.92
C ALA A 494 21.91 -2.67 -8.57
N HIS A 495 22.09 -3.87 -8.01
CA HIS A 495 22.96 -4.91 -8.57
C HIS A 495 22.53 -5.32 -9.99
N ALA A 496 21.22 -5.51 -10.22
CA ALA A 496 20.67 -5.92 -11.51
C ALA A 496 20.95 -4.92 -12.65
N VAL A 497 21.13 -3.63 -12.33
CA VAL A 497 21.49 -2.59 -13.31
C VAL A 497 22.95 -2.13 -13.20
N GLY A 498 23.74 -2.76 -12.32
CA GLY A 498 25.19 -2.55 -12.21
C GLY A 498 25.59 -1.20 -11.59
N ILE A 499 24.80 -0.65 -10.67
CA ILE A 499 25.12 0.59 -9.94
C ILE A 499 25.38 0.31 -8.44
N GLU A 500 26.12 1.21 -7.80
CA GLU A 500 26.43 1.09 -6.36
C GLU A 500 25.18 1.38 -5.51
N SER A 501 25.15 0.81 -4.30
CA SER A 501 24.01 0.92 -3.38
C SER A 501 24.43 1.10 -1.93
N ALA A 502 23.62 1.82 -1.17
CA ALA A 502 23.73 2.01 0.27
C ALA A 502 22.48 1.45 0.97
N LEU A 503 22.69 0.53 1.90
CA LEU A 503 21.63 0.03 2.78
C LEU A 503 21.49 0.95 4.00
N VAL A 504 20.28 1.45 4.26
CA VAL A 504 19.92 2.09 5.55
C VAL A 504 19.42 1.04 6.54
N LEU A 505 19.64 1.25 7.84
CA LEU A 505 19.24 0.32 8.90
C LEU A 505 17.92 0.72 9.61
N THR A 506 17.12 1.56 8.97
CA THR A 506 15.87 2.12 9.50
C THR A 506 14.61 1.32 9.15
N GLY A 507 14.71 0.36 8.22
CA GLY A 507 13.56 -0.33 7.65
C GLY A 507 13.53 -1.84 7.89
N VAL A 508 13.23 -2.61 6.84
CA VAL A 508 12.87 -4.04 6.89
C VAL A 508 14.08 -4.95 7.08
N SER A 509 15.17 -4.73 6.33
CA SER A 509 16.32 -5.65 6.39
C SER A 509 17.12 -5.43 7.67
N THR A 510 17.36 -6.50 8.41
CA THR A 510 18.16 -6.45 9.63
C THR A 510 19.64 -6.65 9.33
N VAL A 511 20.50 -6.33 10.30
CA VAL A 511 21.93 -6.69 10.22
C VAL A 511 22.11 -8.20 10.04
N THR A 512 21.24 -9.02 10.64
CA THR A 512 21.30 -10.48 10.47
C THR A 512 21.05 -10.88 9.02
N ASP A 513 20.04 -10.28 8.37
CA ASP A 513 19.72 -10.52 6.96
C ASP A 513 20.90 -10.08 6.07
N LEU A 514 21.50 -8.92 6.36
CA LEU A 514 22.69 -8.41 5.65
C LEU A 514 23.86 -9.40 5.71
N LEU A 515 24.16 -9.97 6.88
CA LEU A 515 25.26 -10.92 7.03
C LEU A 515 25.02 -12.23 6.28
N ALA A 516 23.75 -12.65 6.15
CA ALA A 516 23.34 -13.84 5.41
C ALA A 516 23.10 -13.59 3.91
N ALA A 517 23.22 -12.33 3.45
CA ALA A 517 22.83 -11.94 2.11
C ALA A 517 23.62 -12.67 1.00
N PRO A 518 22.94 -13.22 -0.02
CA PRO A 518 23.58 -13.74 -1.23
C PRO A 518 24.26 -12.61 -2.03
N PRO A 519 25.24 -12.92 -2.91
CA PRO A 519 26.02 -11.91 -3.63
C PRO A 519 25.22 -10.80 -4.30
N GLU A 520 24.11 -11.14 -4.94
CA GLU A 520 23.20 -10.21 -5.64
C GLU A 520 22.49 -9.22 -4.71
N GLN A 521 22.45 -9.48 -3.40
CA GLN A 521 21.79 -8.67 -2.38
C GLN A 521 22.78 -7.92 -1.48
N ARG A 522 24.07 -7.91 -1.83
CA ARG A 522 25.11 -7.26 -1.00
C ARG A 522 25.28 -5.79 -1.35
N PRO A 523 25.00 -4.85 -0.42
CA PRO A 523 25.19 -3.44 -0.69
C PRO A 523 26.67 -3.05 -0.76
N THR A 524 26.96 -1.93 -1.42
CA THR A 524 28.31 -1.36 -1.44
C THR A 524 28.64 -0.62 -0.13
N TYR A 525 27.64 0.05 0.43
CA TYR A 525 27.74 0.82 1.68
C TYR A 525 26.64 0.43 2.66
N VAL A 526 26.90 0.61 3.95
CA VAL A 526 25.89 0.49 5.00
C VAL A 526 25.93 1.76 5.84
N ILE A 527 24.78 2.42 5.96
CA ILE A 527 24.58 3.64 6.73
C ILE A 527 23.45 3.42 7.74
N GLU A 528 23.49 4.10 8.88
CA GLU A 528 22.48 3.90 9.92
C GLU A 528 21.12 4.47 9.52
N ASP A 529 21.12 5.70 9.02
CA ASP A 529 19.98 6.41 8.45
C ASP A 529 20.44 7.28 7.26
N LEU A 530 19.54 8.06 6.68
CA LEU A 530 19.86 8.93 5.54
C LEU A 530 20.97 9.94 5.85
N ALA A 531 21.18 10.38 7.09
CA ALA A 531 22.25 11.33 7.40
C ALA A 531 23.64 10.76 7.11
N GLY A 532 23.78 9.43 7.09
CA GLY A 532 25.03 8.73 6.76
C GLY A 532 25.51 8.94 5.31
N VAL A 533 24.71 9.55 4.43
CA VAL A 533 25.22 10.00 3.12
C VAL A 533 26.30 11.09 3.25
N PHE A 534 26.38 11.77 4.40
CA PHE A 534 27.43 12.73 4.73
C PHE A 534 28.61 12.12 5.48
N ASP A 535 28.55 10.83 5.85
CA ASP A 535 29.66 10.15 6.51
C ASP A 535 30.84 9.95 5.55
N GLU A 536 32.03 9.77 6.12
CA GLU A 536 33.23 9.48 5.34
C GLU A 536 33.04 8.19 4.52
N ILE A 537 33.24 8.27 3.21
CA ILE A 537 32.91 7.17 2.28
C ILE A 537 33.59 5.84 2.64
N ASP A 538 34.82 5.90 3.15
CA ASP A 538 35.57 4.70 3.52
C ASP A 538 35.06 4.08 4.83
N ALA A 539 34.45 4.86 5.73
CA ALA A 539 33.90 4.36 6.99
C ALA A 539 32.60 3.57 6.80
N VAL A 540 31.83 3.91 5.77
CA VAL A 540 30.53 3.27 5.46
C VAL A 540 30.63 2.20 4.37
N ARG A 541 31.78 2.10 3.68
CA ARG A 541 32.04 1.04 2.69
C ARG A 541 32.16 -0.32 3.37
N VAL A 542 31.52 -1.34 2.79
CA VAL A 542 31.70 -2.73 3.23
C VAL A 542 33.12 -3.21 2.90
N ALA A 543 33.99 -3.16 3.91
CA ALA A 543 35.39 -3.51 3.86
C ALA A 543 35.92 -3.73 5.28
N ASP A 544 37.19 -4.12 5.41
CA ASP A 544 37.88 -4.09 6.70
C ASP A 544 37.94 -2.64 7.23
N GLN A 545 37.55 -2.42 8.48
CA GLN A 545 37.47 -1.09 9.09
C GLN A 545 38.53 -0.87 10.17
N PRO A 546 39.21 0.30 10.21
CA PRO A 546 40.22 0.59 11.22
C PRO A 546 39.69 0.47 12.65
N GLY A 547 40.45 -0.19 13.51
CA GLY A 547 40.10 -0.35 14.93
C GLY A 547 39.10 -1.46 15.23
N TRP A 548 38.56 -2.12 14.20
CA TRP A 548 37.76 -3.35 14.33
C TRP A 548 38.55 -4.56 13.88
N THR A 549 38.34 -5.69 14.57
CA THR A 549 38.85 -6.99 14.18
C THR A 549 37.71 -7.98 14.24
N VAL A 550 37.38 -8.55 13.07
CA VAL A 550 36.32 -9.55 12.93
C VAL A 550 36.95 -10.88 12.52
N SER A 551 36.66 -11.93 13.27
CA SER A 551 37.05 -13.30 12.92
C SER A 551 35.83 -14.19 12.78
N VAL A 552 35.83 -15.08 11.79
CA VAL A 552 34.73 -16.01 11.55
C VAL A 552 35.24 -17.44 11.67
N GLU A 553 34.71 -18.17 12.64
CA GLU A 553 35.07 -19.57 12.90
C GLU A 553 33.79 -20.41 13.05
N ALA A 554 33.60 -21.40 12.17
CA ALA A 554 32.45 -22.33 12.22
C ALA A 554 31.10 -21.60 12.40
N SER A 555 30.82 -20.65 11.50
CA SER A 555 29.63 -19.78 11.52
C SER A 555 29.52 -18.87 12.76
N THR A 556 30.53 -18.78 13.62
CA THR A 556 30.58 -17.83 14.72
C THR A 556 31.40 -16.61 14.31
N VAL A 557 30.73 -15.48 14.13
CA VAL A 557 31.33 -14.17 13.84
C VAL A 557 31.68 -13.49 15.15
N THR A 558 32.96 -13.35 15.46
CA THR A 558 33.45 -12.67 16.66
C THR A 558 34.03 -11.32 16.29
N VAL A 559 33.48 -10.26 16.87
CA VAL A 559 34.01 -8.90 16.71
C VAL A 559 34.64 -8.40 18.01
N SER A 560 35.80 -7.78 17.88
CA SER A 560 36.52 -7.11 18.96
C SER A 560 37.16 -5.82 18.46
N GLY A 561 37.48 -4.92 19.38
CA GLY A 561 38.10 -3.64 19.06
C GLY A 561 37.34 -2.44 19.61
N SER A 562 37.76 -1.26 19.18
CA SER A 562 37.22 0.02 19.60
C SER A 562 37.35 1.05 18.47
N GLY A 563 37.06 0.62 17.25
CA GLY A 563 36.99 1.49 16.08
C GLY A 563 35.76 2.41 16.13
N ASP A 564 35.61 3.23 15.09
CA ASP A 564 34.39 4.04 14.94
C ASP A 564 33.18 3.12 14.75
N VAL A 565 32.10 3.36 15.50
CA VAL A 565 30.88 2.55 15.46
C VAL A 565 30.20 2.55 14.08
N ILE A 566 30.43 3.59 13.26
CA ILE A 566 29.94 3.65 11.87
C ILE A 566 30.49 2.48 11.05
N GLY A 567 31.80 2.19 11.19
CA GLY A 567 32.47 1.09 10.50
C GLY A 567 32.20 -0.31 11.09
N LEU A 568 31.42 -0.43 12.17
CA LEU A 568 31.21 -1.73 12.81
C LEU A 568 30.45 -2.71 11.89
N VAL A 569 29.29 -2.30 11.38
CA VAL A 569 28.45 -3.15 10.53
C VAL A 569 29.12 -3.45 9.18
N PRO A 570 29.73 -2.47 8.48
CA PRO A 570 30.52 -2.74 7.29
C PRO A 570 31.63 -3.78 7.50
N ALA A 571 32.38 -3.72 8.60
CA ALA A 571 33.42 -4.70 8.91
C ALA A 571 32.87 -6.10 9.16
N LEU A 572 31.75 -6.20 9.89
CA LEU A 572 31.07 -7.49 10.12
C LEU A 572 30.62 -8.11 8.79
N ALA A 573 29.98 -7.33 7.93
CA ALA A 573 29.51 -7.79 6.63
C ALA A 573 30.66 -8.30 5.76
N ALA A 574 31.73 -7.51 5.61
CA ALA A 574 32.88 -7.87 4.79
C ALA A 574 33.51 -9.21 5.21
N ALA A 575 33.80 -9.38 6.51
CA ALA A 575 34.42 -10.60 7.03
C ALA A 575 33.48 -11.81 6.93
N THR A 576 32.17 -11.61 7.17
CA THR A 576 31.19 -12.70 7.10
C THR A 576 31.00 -13.18 5.67
N TRP A 577 30.83 -12.28 4.71
CA TRP A 577 30.69 -12.64 3.30
C TRP A 577 31.93 -13.33 2.77
N ALA A 578 33.14 -12.87 3.13
CA ALA A 578 34.38 -13.55 2.75
C ALA A 578 34.42 -15.00 3.26
N ALA A 579 33.95 -15.25 4.50
CA ALA A 579 33.90 -16.59 5.07
C ALA A 579 32.83 -17.48 4.41
N VAL A 580 31.64 -16.92 4.12
CA VAL A 580 30.55 -17.61 3.41
C VAL A 580 30.96 -17.98 1.99
N ASP A 581 31.55 -17.04 1.25
CA ASP A 581 32.01 -17.26 -0.13
C ASP A 581 33.16 -18.28 -0.19
N ALA A 582 33.99 -18.34 0.85
CA ALA A 582 35.02 -19.37 1.00
C ALA A 582 34.46 -20.75 1.42
N GLY A 583 33.16 -20.85 1.72
CA GLY A 583 32.52 -22.08 2.21
C GLY A 583 32.94 -22.47 3.63
N THR A 584 33.42 -21.51 4.42
CA THR A 584 33.91 -21.71 5.79
C THR A 584 32.90 -21.30 6.87
N ALA A 585 31.80 -20.67 6.46
CA ALA A 585 30.65 -20.34 7.28
C ALA A 585 29.36 -20.67 6.54
N ASP A 586 28.34 -21.09 7.28
CA ASP A 586 26.98 -21.31 6.79
C ASP A 586 26.14 -20.06 7.12
N PRO A 587 25.57 -19.37 6.11
CA PRO A 587 24.75 -18.18 6.33
C PRO A 587 23.48 -18.45 7.17
N GLU A 588 22.95 -19.68 7.15
CA GLU A 588 21.75 -20.04 7.95
C GLU A 588 22.07 -20.33 9.42
N GLU A 589 23.34 -20.55 9.76
CA GLU A 589 23.78 -20.89 11.12
C GLU A 589 24.63 -19.80 11.79
N LEU A 590 24.61 -18.57 11.25
CA LEU A 590 25.43 -17.48 11.77
C LEU A 590 25.11 -17.16 13.24
N ARG A 591 26.16 -17.02 14.05
CA ARG A 591 26.08 -16.60 15.45
C ARG A 591 27.06 -15.47 15.70
N ILE A 592 26.63 -14.39 16.34
CA ILE A 592 27.45 -13.20 16.51
C ILE A 592 27.90 -13.07 17.96
N ARG A 593 29.20 -12.92 18.21
CA ARG A 593 29.79 -12.64 19.51
C ARG A 593 30.46 -11.27 19.47
N ALA A 594 30.15 -10.44 20.45
CA ALA A 594 30.72 -9.11 20.58
C ALA A 594 30.96 -8.74 22.05
N GLU A 595 31.99 -7.95 22.30
CA GLU A 595 32.33 -7.40 23.62
C GLU A 595 32.46 -5.87 23.56
N GLY A 596 32.30 -5.21 24.70
CA GLY A 596 32.50 -3.76 24.81
C GLY A 596 31.57 -2.94 23.91
N PRO A 597 32.06 -1.85 23.28
CA PRO A 597 31.23 -0.95 22.46
C PRO A 597 30.52 -1.64 21.28
N ALA A 598 31.10 -2.70 20.72
CA ALA A 598 30.46 -3.47 19.65
C ALA A 598 29.20 -4.20 20.13
N ARG A 599 29.23 -4.73 21.36
CA ARG A 599 28.08 -5.40 21.97
C ARG A 599 26.90 -4.45 22.08
N ASP A 600 27.16 -3.25 22.60
CA ASP A 600 26.12 -2.25 22.85
C ASP A 600 25.48 -1.77 21.54
N LYS A 601 26.30 -1.49 20.51
CA LYS A 601 25.82 -1.06 19.19
C LYS A 601 25.05 -2.15 18.45
N LEU A 602 25.55 -3.40 18.44
CA LEU A 602 24.84 -4.50 17.78
C LEU A 602 23.51 -4.81 18.49
N ALA A 603 23.50 -4.75 19.83
CA ALA A 603 22.27 -4.91 20.59
C ALA A 603 21.25 -3.80 20.30
N SER A 604 21.67 -2.54 20.13
CA SER A 604 20.76 -1.45 19.74
C SER A 604 20.19 -1.61 18.34
N LEU A 605 20.88 -2.34 17.46
CA LEU A 605 20.41 -2.72 16.12
C LEU A 605 19.60 -4.03 16.10
N GLY A 606 19.21 -4.56 17.27
CA GLY A 606 18.39 -5.77 17.37
C GLY A 606 19.12 -7.08 17.10
N VAL A 607 20.45 -7.07 17.03
CA VAL A 607 21.25 -8.27 16.77
C VAL A 607 21.28 -9.18 18.00
N THR A 608 20.94 -10.45 17.80
CA THR A 608 21.03 -11.46 18.86
C THR A 608 22.47 -11.95 19.01
N LEU A 609 23.06 -11.69 20.18
CA LEU A 609 24.45 -12.04 20.48
C LEU A 609 24.55 -13.36 21.29
N VAL A 610 25.59 -14.14 21.03
CA VAL A 610 25.92 -15.37 21.76
C VAL A 610 27.11 -15.18 22.71
N GLY A 611 26.86 -15.33 24.01
CA GLY A 611 27.81 -15.09 25.10
C GLY A 611 27.59 -13.74 25.76
#